data_AF-U3A197-F1
#
_entry.id   AF-U3A197-F1
#
_cell.length_a   1.000
_cell.length_b   1.000
_cell.length_c   1.000
_cell.angle_alpha   90.00
_cell.angle_beta   90.00
_cell.angle_gamma   90.00
#
_symmetry.space_group_name_H-M   'P 1'
#
loop_
_entity.id
_entity.type
_entity.pdbx_description
1 polymer ?
#
loop_
_entity_poly.entity_id
_entity_poly.type
_entity_poly.pdbx_seq_one_letter_code
_entity_poly.pdbx_strand_id
1 'polypeptide(L)'
;MQEQTGAKMKIPGTYVDECRTQHDVTVVDLSCAGCRVAGDRNSAAAGSVVRFFIGAIGPIEGRAEARCGDDLRISFVNPIEPRIVEHFAAA
;
A
#
# COMPACT_ATOMS: atom_id res chain seq x y z
N MET A 1 0.40 -0.61 23.92
CA MET A 1 0.70 -1.07 22.54
C MET A 1 0.22 0.04 21.63
N GLN A 2 1.11 0.78 20.97
CA GLN A 2 0.70 1.94 20.18
C GLN A 2 0.11 1.45 18.86
N GLU A 3 -1.19 1.62 18.69
CA GLU A 3 -1.86 1.52 17.40
C GLU A 3 -1.28 2.64 16.53
N GLN A 4 -0.39 2.28 15.60
CA GLN A 4 0.09 3.21 14.59
C GLN A 4 -1.12 3.62 13.73
N THR A 5 -1.69 4.78 14.06
CA THR A 5 -2.74 5.46 13.31
C THR A 5 -2.10 5.93 12.00
N GLY A 6 -2.15 5.11 10.96
CA GLY A 6 -1.94 5.62 9.62
C GLY A 6 -3.04 6.65 9.30
N ALA A 7 -2.69 7.66 8.52
CA ALA A 7 -3.66 8.67 8.12
C ALA A 7 -4.68 8.02 7.18
N LYS A 8 -5.97 8.11 7.54
CA LYS A 8 -7.06 7.62 6.69
C LYS A 8 -7.17 8.54 5.48
N MET A 9 -6.89 8.00 4.31
CA MET A 9 -6.88 8.74 3.04
C MET A 9 -7.52 7.88 1.96
N LYS A 10 -7.88 8.46 0.81
CA LYS A 10 -8.40 7.69 -0.34
C LYS A 10 -7.58 8.06 -1.56
N ILE A 11 -6.46 7.37 -1.76
CA ILE A 11 -5.57 7.64 -2.87
C ILE A 11 -5.72 6.53 -3.90
N PRO A 12 -5.94 6.86 -5.19
CA PRO A 12 -5.84 5.86 -6.23
C PRO A 12 -4.41 5.33 -6.26
N GLY A 13 -4.27 4.02 -6.12
CA GLY A 13 -3.02 3.32 -6.22
C GLY A 13 -3.15 2.14 -7.17
N THR A 14 -2.01 1.59 -7.51
CA THR A 14 -1.94 0.45 -8.41
C THR A 14 -0.81 -0.44 -7.95
N TYR A 15 -1.05 -1.74 -7.76
CA TYR A 15 0.04 -2.68 -7.55
C TYR A 15 0.18 -3.66 -8.71
N VAL A 16 1.41 -4.12 -8.89
CA VAL A 16 1.78 -5.14 -9.86
C VAL A 16 2.21 -6.37 -9.09
N ASP A 17 1.53 -7.50 -9.34
CA ASP A 17 1.83 -8.78 -8.69
C ASP A 17 2.96 -9.54 -9.41
N GLU A 18 3.29 -10.73 -8.90
CA GLU A 18 4.37 -11.59 -9.43
C GLU A 18 4.12 -12.06 -10.88
N CYS A 19 2.86 -12.21 -11.29
CA CYS A 19 2.46 -12.49 -12.66
C CYS A 19 2.49 -11.24 -13.56
N ARG A 20 2.98 -10.10 -13.06
CA ARG A 20 3.00 -8.81 -13.75
C ARG A 20 1.61 -8.30 -14.14
N THR A 21 0.56 -8.74 -13.44
CA THR A 21 -0.78 -8.18 -13.64
C THR A 21 -0.90 -6.92 -12.80
N GLN A 22 -1.49 -5.89 -13.41
CA GLN A 22 -1.74 -4.63 -12.75
C GLN A 22 -3.14 -4.66 -12.12
N HIS A 23 -3.21 -4.27 -10.85
CA HIS A 23 -4.47 -4.19 -10.09
C HIS A 23 -4.64 -2.79 -9.54
N ASP A 24 -5.78 -2.18 -9.87
CA ASP A 24 -6.17 -0.88 -9.34
C ASP A 24 -6.74 -1.03 -7.94
N VAL A 25 -6.23 -0.24 -7.01
CA VAL A 25 -6.60 -0.29 -5.60
C VAL A 25 -6.76 1.10 -5.03
N THR A 26 -7.44 1.20 -3.89
CA THR A 26 -7.52 2.45 -3.14
C THR A 26 -6.66 2.33 -1.89
N VAL A 27 -5.63 3.17 -1.76
CA VAL A 27 -4.90 3.31 -0.50
C VAL A 27 -5.84 3.95 0.51
N VAL A 28 -6.15 3.21 1.57
CA VAL A 28 -6.99 3.66 2.68
C VAL A 28 -6.19 4.16 3.88
N ASP A 29 -4.92 3.75 3.95
CA ASP A 29 -4.02 4.03 5.05
C ASP A 29 -2.57 4.05 4.52
N LEU A 30 -1.79 5.09 4.84
CA LEU A 30 -0.39 5.20 4.43
C LEU A 30 0.51 5.59 5.60
N SER A 31 1.67 4.94 5.65
CA SER A 31 2.74 5.20 6.61
C SER A 31 4.10 5.06 5.92
N CYS A 32 5.18 5.51 6.57
CA CYS A 32 6.52 5.40 5.99
C CYS A 32 6.96 3.94 5.81
N ALA A 33 6.45 3.03 6.64
CA ALA A 33 6.83 1.60 6.64
C ALA A 33 5.90 0.72 5.78
N GLY A 34 4.76 1.24 5.33
CA GLY A 34 3.78 0.44 4.60
C GLY A 34 2.45 1.15 4.37
N CYS A 35 1.52 0.46 3.73
CA CYS A 35 0.18 0.96 3.48
C CYS A 35 -0.88 -0.13 3.67
N ARG A 36 -2.13 0.30 3.73
CA ARG A 36 -3.29 -0.58 3.51
C ARG A 36 -4.04 -0.14 2.28
N VAL A 37 -4.45 -1.12 1.50
CA VAL A 37 -5.21 -0.93 0.28
C VAL A 37 -6.50 -1.71 0.33
N ALA A 38 -7.57 -1.11 -0.17
CA ALA A 38 -8.91 -1.70 -0.29
C ALA A 38 -9.30 -1.86 -1.77
N GLY A 39 -10.23 -2.77 -2.03
CA GLY A 39 -10.82 -2.97 -3.37
C GLY A 39 -10.23 -4.14 -4.17
N ASP A 40 -9.29 -4.88 -3.58
CA ASP A 40 -8.65 -5.99 -4.27
C ASP A 40 -9.24 -7.34 -3.85
N ARG A 41 -10.05 -7.94 -4.75
CA ARG A 41 -10.56 -9.31 -4.55
C ARG A 41 -9.53 -10.37 -4.93
N ASN A 42 -8.56 -10.03 -5.78
CA ASN A 42 -7.61 -10.93 -6.45
C ASN A 42 -6.17 -10.77 -5.91
N SER A 43 -6.04 -10.68 -4.58
CA SER A 43 -4.82 -10.15 -3.98
C SER A 43 -3.64 -11.06 -4.12
N ALA A 44 -2.47 -10.42 -4.29
CA ALA A 44 -1.17 -11.03 -4.09
C ALA A 44 -1.16 -11.92 -2.84
N ALA A 45 -0.51 -13.09 -2.95
CA ALA A 45 -0.40 -14.01 -1.84
C ALA A 45 0.38 -13.37 -0.68
N ALA A 46 0.00 -13.69 0.55
CA ALA A 46 0.74 -13.24 1.72
C ALA A 46 2.20 -13.69 1.63
N GLY A 47 3.13 -12.75 1.76
CA GLY A 47 4.56 -12.95 1.62
C GLY A 47 5.12 -12.70 0.22
N SER A 48 4.27 -12.49 -0.80
CA SER A 48 4.73 -12.16 -2.16
C SER A 48 5.26 -10.72 -2.23
N VAL A 49 6.28 -10.52 -3.06
CA VAL A 49 6.82 -9.19 -3.38
C VAL A 49 5.91 -8.55 -4.43
N VAL A 50 5.47 -7.34 -4.15
CA VAL A 50 4.62 -6.54 -5.04
C VAL A 50 5.29 -5.19 -5.32
N ARG A 51 5.05 -4.66 -6.52
CA ARG A 51 5.47 -3.31 -6.88
C ARG A 51 4.27 -2.39 -6.85
N PHE A 52 4.30 -1.37 -6.00
CA PHE A 52 3.17 -0.51 -5.76
C PHE A 52 3.41 0.92 -6.24
N PHE A 53 2.36 1.55 -6.73
CA PHE A 53 2.31 2.95 -7.13
C PHE A 53 1.21 3.65 -6.33
N ILE A 54 1.56 4.77 -5.71
CA ILE A 54 0.63 5.63 -4.95
C ILE A 54 0.46 6.92 -5.75
N GLY A 55 -0.66 7.06 -6.45
CA GLY A 55 -0.83 8.13 -7.44
C GLY A 55 0.31 8.09 -8.48
N ALA A 56 1.13 9.15 -8.51
CA ALA A 56 2.29 9.25 -9.41
C ALA A 56 3.62 8.79 -8.78
N ILE A 57 3.60 8.28 -7.55
CA ILE A 57 4.81 7.88 -6.81
C ILE A 57 5.01 6.37 -6.91
N GLY A 58 6.10 5.94 -7.53
CA GLY A 58 6.50 4.54 -7.62
C GLY A 58 7.56 4.30 -8.71
N PRO A 59 7.97 3.04 -8.92
CA PRO A 59 7.53 1.84 -8.20
C PRO A 59 8.14 1.74 -6.79
N ILE A 60 7.28 1.51 -5.79
CA ILE A 60 7.67 1.19 -4.41
C ILE A 60 7.64 -0.33 -4.26
N GLU A 61 8.75 -0.92 -3.86
CA GLU A 61 8.79 -2.36 -3.57
C GLU A 61 8.24 -2.62 -2.17
N GLY A 62 7.29 -3.54 -2.08
CA GLY A 62 6.68 -3.94 -0.84
C GLY A 62 6.40 -5.43 -0.80
N ARG A 63 6.06 -5.92 0.38
CA ARG A 63 5.64 -7.29 0.62
C ARG A 63 4.18 -7.29 1.04
N ALA A 64 3.38 -8.07 0.33
CA ALA A 64 1.99 -8.27 0.70
C ALA A 64 1.94 -9.03 2.03
N GLU A 65 1.30 -8.44 3.02
CA GLU A 65 1.02 -9.10 4.30
C GLU A 65 -0.30 -9.86 4.21
N ALA A 66 -0.61 -10.65 5.25
CA ALA A 66 -1.90 -11.33 5.34
C ALA A 66 -3.05 -10.31 5.27
N ARG A 67 -4.10 -10.65 4.50
CA ARG A 67 -5.33 -9.83 4.44
C ARG A 67 -5.96 -9.73 5.82
N CYS A 68 -6.53 -8.56 6.09
CA CYS A 68 -7.34 -8.31 7.27
C CYS A 68 -8.72 -7.86 6.81
N GLY A 69 -9.64 -8.81 6.64
CA GLY A 69 -10.95 -8.54 6.05
C GLY A 69 -10.85 -8.30 4.54
N ASP A 70 -11.36 -7.16 4.07
CA ASP A 70 -11.34 -6.75 2.65
C ASP A 70 -10.07 -5.93 2.30
N ASP A 71 -9.25 -5.62 3.31
CA ASP A 71 -8.03 -4.83 3.14
C ASP A 71 -6.78 -5.71 3.02
N LEU A 72 -5.90 -5.34 2.10
CA LEU A 72 -4.55 -5.87 1.99
C LEU A 72 -3.57 -4.90 2.65
N ARG A 73 -2.76 -5.41 3.58
CA ARG A 73 -1.63 -4.65 4.13
C ARG A 73 -0.39 -4.93 3.30
N ILE A 74 0.40 -3.90 3.02
CA ILE A 74 1.67 -4.01 2.31
C ILE A 74 2.75 -3.37 3.18
N SER A 75 3.80 -4.10 3.49
CA SER A 75 4.99 -3.60 4.18
C SER A 75 6.03 -3.20 3.15
N PHE A 76 6.51 -1.96 3.16
CA PHE A 76 7.53 -1.52 2.20
C PHE A 76 8.88 -2.13 2.52
N VAL A 77 9.60 -2.57 1.49
CA VAL A 77 10.98 -3.08 1.61
C VAL A 77 11.90 -1.95 2.03
N ASN A 78 11.76 -0.80 1.37
CA ASN A 78 12.44 0.43 1.73
C ASN A 78 11.39 1.44 2.23
N PRO A 79 11.57 2.02 3.43
CA PRO A 79 10.66 3.04 3.92
C PRO A 79 10.56 4.21 2.93
N ILE A 80 9.33 4.68 2.68
CA ILE A 80 9.13 5.87 1.85
C ILE A 80 9.42 7.14 2.66
N GLU A 81 9.77 8.22 1.96
CA GLU A 81 10.07 9.48 2.62
C GLU A 81 8.86 10.02 3.39
N PRO A 82 9.04 10.50 4.63
CA PRO A 82 7.94 11.00 5.45
C PRO A 82 7.18 12.15 4.78
N ARG A 83 7.87 12.97 3.97
CA ARG A 83 7.26 14.06 3.20
C ARG A 83 6.19 13.58 2.22
N ILE A 84 6.31 12.36 1.70
CA ILE A 84 5.31 11.77 0.81
C ILE A 84 4.04 11.47 1.60
N VAL A 85 4.19 10.88 2.79
CA VAL A 85 3.07 10.59 3.69
C VAL A 85 2.39 11.90 4.12
N GLU A 86 3.18 12.92 4.49
CA GLU A 86 2.68 14.25 4.86
C GLU A 86 1.93 14.93 3.71
N HIS A 87 2.45 14.85 2.48
CA HIS A 87 1.80 15.41 1.30
C HIS A 87 0.38 14.85 1.11
N PHE A 88 0.23 13.54 1.28
CA PHE A 88 -1.05 12.87 1.15
C PHE A 88 -1.96 13.03 2.38
N ALA A 89 -1.40 13.19 3.57
CA ALA A 89 -2.17 13.44 4.78
C ALA A 89 -2.72 14.87 4.87
N ALA A 90 -2.12 15.82 4.13
CA ALA A 90 -2.54 17.21 4.07
C ALA A 90 -3.61 17.50 3.00
N ALA A 91 -3.96 16.51 2.17
CA ALA A 91 -4.93 16.61 1.07
C ALA A 91 -6.31 16.10 1.48
#